data_AF-A0A7C9BT75-F1
#
_entry.id   AF-A0A7C9BT75-F1
#
_cell.length_a   1.000
_cell.length_b   1.000
_cell.length_c   1.000
_cell.angle_alpha   90.00
_cell.angle_beta   90.00
_cell.angle_gamma   90.00
#
_symmetry.space_group_name_H-M   'P 1'
#
loop_
_entity.id
_entity.type
_entity.pdbx_description
1 polymer ?
#
loop_
_entity_poly.entity_id
_entity_poly.type
_entity_poly.pdbx_seq_one_letter_code
_entity_poly.pdbx_strand_id
1 'polypeptide(L)'
;MHKTVIAIALALSSSAAFAVHTCDTMPTKNQRENCWSTLIGNYQAEADEYVFAIQESKKVPASVKRKVEAKRQTVAAEANRQCPKDNLGYPENACYIEHFQQFKDFVYKETSKYGVRDQRLN
;
A
#
# COMPACT_ATOMS: atom_id res chain seq x y z
N MET A 1 44.11 -14.22 7.42
CA MET A 1 43.50 -12.88 7.49
C MET A 1 42.00 -13.03 7.31
N HIS A 2 41.23 -12.87 8.37
CA HIS A 2 39.77 -12.82 8.30
C HIS A 2 39.32 -11.42 7.89
N LYS A 3 38.51 -11.32 6.82
CA LYS A 3 37.69 -10.13 6.54
C LYS A 3 36.36 -10.55 5.93
N THR A 4 35.41 -10.75 6.86
CA THR A 4 33.98 -10.45 6.80
C THR A 4 33.32 -10.32 5.42
N VAL A 5 32.54 -11.36 5.07
CA VAL A 5 31.42 -11.26 4.14
C VAL A 5 30.31 -10.49 4.86
N ILE A 6 30.06 -9.24 4.45
CA ILE A 6 28.87 -8.51 4.92
C ILE A 6 27.69 -9.06 4.11
N ALA A 7 27.05 -10.09 4.66
CA ALA A 7 25.76 -10.56 4.18
C ALA A 7 24.69 -9.57 4.63
N ILE A 8 24.28 -8.67 3.73
CA ILE A 8 23.12 -7.81 3.95
C ILE A 8 21.88 -8.66 3.73
N ALA A 9 21.42 -9.31 4.80
CA ALA A 9 20.07 -9.85 4.87
C ALA A 9 19.11 -8.71 5.23
N LEU A 10 18.65 -7.95 4.22
CA LEU A 10 17.62 -6.94 4.42
C LEU A 10 16.24 -7.62 4.49
N ALA A 11 15.66 -7.49 5.68
CA ALA A 11 14.43 -8.14 6.10
C ALA A 11 13.20 -7.64 5.33
N LEU A 12 12.30 -8.59 5.07
CA LEU A 12 11.14 -8.59 4.17
C LEU A 12 9.94 -7.71 4.61
N SER A 13 10.15 -6.53 5.18
CA SER A 13 9.06 -5.59 5.55
C SER A 13 9.23 -4.19 4.94
N SER A 14 10.00 -4.11 3.85
CA SER A 14 10.73 -2.88 3.52
C SER A 14 10.38 -2.24 2.17
N SER A 15 9.56 -2.85 1.31
CA SER A 15 9.27 -2.28 -0.01
C SER A 15 8.62 -0.89 0.06
N ALA A 16 7.67 -0.72 0.98
CA ALA A 16 6.99 0.54 1.24
C ALA A 16 7.92 1.65 1.73
N ALA A 17 8.59 1.42 2.86
CA ALA A 17 9.48 2.38 3.48
C ALA A 17 10.67 2.73 2.58
N PHE A 18 11.19 1.75 1.82
CA PHE A 18 12.26 1.99 0.85
C PHE A 18 11.75 2.78 -0.36
N ALA A 19 10.56 2.49 -0.89
CA ALA A 19 10.01 3.25 -2.01
C ALA A 19 9.69 4.70 -1.62
N VAL A 20 9.11 4.91 -0.44
CA VAL A 20 8.91 6.23 0.17
C VAL A 20 10.23 6.98 0.29
N HIS A 21 11.23 6.38 0.95
CA HIS A 21 12.55 6.98 1.11
C HIS A 21 13.23 7.29 -0.24
N THR A 22 13.06 6.41 -1.23
CA THR A 22 13.60 6.60 -2.57
C THR A 22 12.98 7.83 -3.24
N CYS A 23 11.66 8.02 -3.14
CA CYS A 23 11.02 9.22 -3.67
C CYS A 23 11.47 10.49 -2.92
N ASP A 24 11.59 10.45 -1.59
CA ASP A 24 12.05 11.60 -0.80
C ASP A 24 13.48 12.05 -1.11
N THR A 25 14.35 11.10 -1.43
CA THR A 25 15.77 11.36 -1.73
C THR A 25 16.04 11.68 -3.20
N MET A 26 15.00 11.78 -4.04
CA MET A 26 15.17 12.21 -5.42
C MET A 26 15.83 13.60 -5.50
N PRO A 27 16.81 13.79 -6.42
CA PRO A 27 17.68 14.96 -6.40
C PRO A 27 17.00 16.23 -6.94
N THR A 28 15.96 16.10 -7.77
CA THR A 28 15.20 17.24 -8.30
C THR A 28 13.74 17.18 -7.88
N LYS A 29 13.11 18.37 -7.74
CA LYS A 29 11.69 18.49 -7.38
C LYS A 29 10.79 17.73 -8.36
N ASN A 30 11.01 17.88 -9.66
CA ASN A 30 10.20 17.21 -10.68
C ASN A 30 10.34 15.67 -10.61
N GLN A 31 11.55 15.14 -10.37
CA GLN A 31 11.74 13.70 -10.20
C GLN A 31 11.05 13.19 -8.93
N ARG A 32 11.10 13.96 -7.84
CA ARG A 32 10.42 13.65 -6.59
C ARG A 32 8.91 13.59 -6.77
N GLU A 33 8.32 14.62 -7.38
CA GLU A 33 6.87 14.70 -7.64
C GLU A 33 6.41 13.56 -8.55
N ASN A 34 7.16 13.27 -9.63
CA ASN A 34 6.85 12.15 -10.51
C ASN A 34 6.95 10.80 -9.78
N CYS A 35 7.99 10.59 -8.97
CA CYS A 35 8.16 9.38 -8.18
C CYS A 35 6.97 9.17 -7.24
N TRP A 36 6.59 10.23 -6.51
CA TRP A 36 5.46 10.18 -5.59
C TRP A 36 4.13 9.93 -6.30
N SER A 37 3.89 10.60 -7.43
CA SER A 37 2.68 10.39 -8.24
C SER A 37 2.58 8.94 -8.74
N THR A 38 3.66 8.39 -9.29
CA THR A 38 3.71 6.99 -9.72
C THR A 38 3.51 6.03 -8.55
N LEU A 39 4.21 6.26 -7.44
CA LEU A 39 4.14 5.38 -6.28
C LEU A 39 2.72 5.33 -5.70
N ILE A 40 2.08 6.47 -5.49
CA ILE A 40 0.69 6.55 -5.02
C ILE A 40 -0.25 5.84 -6.00
N GLY A 41 -0.07 6.06 -7.31
CA GLY A 41 -0.86 5.38 -8.34
C GLY A 41 -0.76 3.86 -8.27
N ASN A 42 0.44 3.32 -8.04
CA ASN A 42 0.65 1.87 -7.89
C ASN A 42 -0.08 1.31 -6.67
N TYR A 43 0.02 1.95 -5.50
CA TYR A 43 -0.68 1.48 -4.30
C TYR A 43 -2.21 1.51 -4.45
N GLN A 44 -2.75 2.50 -5.17
CA GLN A 44 -4.17 2.53 -5.52
C GLN A 44 -4.55 1.37 -6.43
N ALA A 45 -3.78 1.15 -7.49
CA ALA A 45 -4.01 0.07 -8.45
C ALA A 45 -3.92 -1.31 -7.78
N GLU A 46 -2.91 -1.57 -6.95
CA GLU A 46 -2.76 -2.82 -6.20
C GLU A 46 -3.94 -3.06 -5.25
N ALA A 47 -4.45 -2.01 -4.59
CA ALA A 47 -5.63 -2.12 -3.76
C ALA A 47 -6.86 -2.50 -4.58
N ASP A 48 -7.04 -1.92 -5.77
CA ASP A 48 -8.13 -2.23 -6.69
C ASP A 48 -8.02 -3.65 -7.26
N GLU A 49 -6.82 -4.09 -7.61
CA GLU A 49 -6.55 -5.47 -8.03
C GLU A 49 -6.90 -6.48 -6.93
N TYR A 50 -6.59 -6.16 -5.67
CA TYR A 50 -6.92 -7.04 -4.56
C TYR A 50 -8.44 -7.14 -4.38
N VAL A 51 -9.16 -6.02 -4.46
CA VAL A 51 -10.63 -6.00 -4.46
C VAL A 51 -11.17 -6.86 -5.60
N PHE A 52 -10.65 -6.68 -6.81
CA PHE A 52 -11.07 -7.43 -7.99
C PHE A 52 -10.92 -8.95 -7.77
N ALA A 53 -9.77 -9.42 -7.30
CA ALA A 53 -9.53 -10.83 -7.01
C ALA A 53 -10.53 -11.42 -5.99
N ILE A 54 -11.00 -10.60 -5.04
CA ILE A 54 -12.00 -11.00 -4.04
C ILE A 54 -13.38 -11.07 -4.65
N GLN A 55 -13.73 -10.10 -5.50
CA GLN A 55 -15.01 -10.09 -6.20
C GLN A 55 -15.15 -11.30 -7.13
N GLU A 56 -14.08 -11.70 -7.81
CA GLU A 56 -14.06 -12.89 -8.67
C GLU A 56 -14.09 -14.21 -7.89
N SER A 57 -13.59 -14.22 -6.65
CA SER A 57 -13.52 -15.44 -5.85
C SER A 57 -14.91 -15.99 -5.53
N LYS A 58 -15.18 -17.22 -5.96
CA LYS A 58 -16.40 -17.97 -5.59
C LYS A 58 -16.40 -18.45 -4.14
N LYS A 59 -15.23 -18.44 -3.48
CA LYS A 59 -15.05 -18.96 -2.11
C LYS A 59 -15.35 -17.90 -1.04
N VAL A 60 -15.26 -16.61 -1.40
CA VAL A 60 -15.50 -15.51 -0.46
C VAL A 60 -17.00 -15.22 -0.37
N PRO A 61 -17.60 -15.21 0.84
CA PRO A 61 -19.01 -14.86 1.01
C PRO A 61 -19.32 -13.43 0.58
N ALA A 62 -20.54 -13.20 0.07
CA ALA A 62 -20.98 -11.88 -0.37
C ALA A 62 -20.91 -10.80 0.72
N SER A 63 -21.10 -11.17 1.99
CA SER A 63 -20.95 -10.23 3.11
C SER A 63 -19.52 -9.71 3.25
N VAL A 64 -18.52 -10.58 3.08
CA VAL A 64 -17.10 -10.20 3.12
C VAL A 64 -16.74 -9.34 1.93
N LYS A 65 -17.22 -9.68 0.73
CA LYS A 65 -17.03 -8.87 -0.49
C LYS A 65 -17.53 -7.43 -0.31
N ARG A 66 -18.75 -7.26 0.22
CA ARG A 66 -19.33 -5.94 0.51
C ARG A 66 -18.52 -5.17 1.55
N LYS A 67 -18.01 -5.86 2.58
CA LYS A 67 -17.19 -5.25 3.63
C LYS A 67 -15.87 -4.72 3.08
N VAL A 68 -15.22 -5.49 2.20
CA VAL A 68 -14.00 -5.08 1.49
C VAL A 68 -14.26 -3.88 0.59
N GLU A 69 -15.34 -3.93 -0.21
CA GLU A 69 -15.74 -2.83 -1.09
C GLU A 69 -16.02 -1.54 -0.32
N ALA A 70 -16.80 -1.64 0.76
CA ALA A 70 -17.09 -0.50 1.61
C ALA A 70 -15.81 0.12 2.20
N LYS A 71 -14.86 -0.72 2.66
CA LYS A 71 -13.58 -0.23 3.18
C LYS A 71 -12.74 0.43 2.10
N ARG A 72 -12.74 -0.10 0.87
CA ARG A 72 -12.02 0.47 -0.27
C ARG A 72 -12.52 1.88 -0.60
N GLN A 73 -13.84 2.08 -0.54
CA GLN A 73 -14.49 3.37 -0.81
C GLN A 73 -14.16 4.44 0.24
N THR A 74 -13.88 4.03 1.49
CA THR A 74 -13.55 4.99 2.56
C THR A 74 -12.07 5.27 2.71
N VAL A 75 -11.17 4.43 2.18
CA VAL A 75 -9.73 4.49 2.50
C VAL A 75 -9.11 5.86 2.17
N ALA A 76 -9.45 6.45 1.01
CA ALA A 76 -8.92 7.75 0.60
C ALA A 76 -9.48 8.89 1.47
N ALA A 77 -10.76 8.82 1.84
CA ALA A 77 -11.39 9.80 2.71
C ALA A 77 -10.85 9.71 4.15
N GLU A 78 -10.60 8.49 4.64
CA GLU A 78 -9.95 8.25 5.93
C GLU A 78 -8.54 8.83 5.96
N ALA A 79 -7.73 8.54 4.94
CA ALA A 79 -6.39 9.11 4.79
C ALA A 79 -6.43 10.64 4.74
N ASN A 80 -7.38 11.20 3.99
CA ASN A 80 -7.57 12.64 3.92
C ASN A 80 -7.96 13.26 5.27
N ARG A 81 -8.63 12.51 6.16
CA ARG A 81 -8.99 13.01 7.50
C ARG A 81 -7.86 12.86 8.52
N GLN A 82 -7.08 11.78 8.42
CA GLN A 82 -6.15 11.36 9.47
C GLN A 82 -4.71 11.80 9.21
N CYS A 83 -4.31 11.94 7.95
CA CYS A 83 -2.96 12.33 7.61
C CYS A 83 -2.71 13.83 7.82
N PRO A 84 -1.50 14.21 8.29
CA PRO A 84 -1.03 15.59 8.25
C PRO A 84 -1.17 16.17 6.84
N LYS A 85 -1.41 17.49 6.78
CA LYS A 85 -1.53 18.21 5.51
C LYS A 85 -0.20 18.84 5.12
N ASP A 86 0.13 18.72 3.85
CA ASP A 86 1.24 19.46 3.25
C ASP A 86 0.85 20.95 3.02
N ASN A 87 1.79 21.72 2.47
CA ASN A 87 1.60 23.14 2.19
C ASN A 87 0.47 23.45 1.18
N LEU A 88 -0.02 22.45 0.47
CA LEU A 88 -1.10 22.55 -0.51
C LEU A 88 -2.44 22.01 0.04
N GLY A 89 -2.46 21.56 1.29
CA GLY A 89 -3.65 20.99 1.93
C GLY A 89 -3.91 19.52 1.59
N TYR A 90 -2.99 18.86 0.87
CA TYR A 90 -3.09 17.44 0.55
C TYR A 90 -2.54 16.60 1.71
N PRO A 91 -3.09 15.39 1.95
CA PRO A 91 -2.50 14.49 2.92
C PRO A 91 -1.07 14.13 2.53
N GLU A 92 -0.16 14.08 3.51
CA GLU A 92 1.22 13.68 3.32
C GLU A 92 1.31 12.31 2.61
N ASN A 93 2.11 12.22 1.55
CA ASN A 93 2.17 11.06 0.68
C ASN A 93 2.51 9.75 1.41
N ALA A 94 3.46 9.79 2.35
CA ALA A 94 3.86 8.61 3.12
C ALA A 94 2.70 8.06 3.97
N CYS A 95 2.04 8.95 4.73
CA CYS A 95 0.84 8.60 5.50
C CYS A 95 -0.30 8.11 4.58
N TYR A 96 -0.48 8.76 3.43
CA TYR A 96 -1.51 8.37 2.47
C TYR A 96 -1.31 6.94 1.97
N ILE A 97 -0.08 6.56 1.61
CA ILE A 97 0.26 5.19 1.20
C ILE A 97 0.02 4.18 2.33
N GLU A 98 0.34 4.53 3.58
CA GLU A 98 0.15 3.65 4.73
C GLU A 98 -1.32 3.22 4.88
N HIS A 99 -2.28 4.12 4.63
CA HIS A 99 -3.70 3.76 4.64
C HIS A 99 -4.08 2.70 3.58
N PHE A 100 -3.44 2.72 2.40
CA PHE A 100 -3.65 1.66 1.39
C PHE A 100 -3.00 0.34 1.80
N GLN A 101 -1.86 0.37 2.50
CA GLN A 101 -1.27 -0.85 3.07
C GLN A 101 -2.14 -1.45 4.17
N GLN A 102 -2.64 -0.63 5.09
CA GLN A 102 -3.59 -1.05 6.12
C GLN A 102 -4.87 -1.62 5.50
N PHE A 103 -5.32 -1.09 4.36
CA PHE A 103 -6.39 -1.69 3.59
C PHE A 103 -6.02 -3.08 3.06
N LYS A 104 -4.86 -3.25 2.42
CA LYS A 104 -4.37 -4.56 1.95
C LYS A 104 -4.25 -5.57 3.10
N ASP A 105 -3.81 -5.14 4.29
CA ASP A 105 -3.77 -5.96 5.51
C ASP A 105 -5.17 -6.36 6.00
N PHE A 106 -6.10 -5.41 6.05
CA PHE A 106 -7.48 -5.67 6.39
C PHE A 106 -8.09 -6.71 5.45
N VAL A 107 -7.87 -6.54 4.15
CA VAL A 107 -8.35 -7.44 3.11
C VAL A 107 -7.79 -8.86 3.32
N TYR A 108 -6.49 -9.00 3.52
CA TYR A 108 -5.85 -10.29 3.80
C TYR A 108 -6.46 -10.96 5.04
N LYS A 109 -6.65 -10.21 6.12
CA LYS A 109 -7.24 -10.72 7.36
C LYS A 109 -8.65 -11.27 7.14
N GLU A 110 -9.46 -10.58 6.34
CA GLU A 110 -10.84 -10.99 6.07
C GLU A 110 -10.92 -12.18 5.10
N THR A 111 -9.94 -12.30 4.18
CA THR A 111 -10.07 -13.19 3.00
C THR A 111 -9.13 -14.38 2.95
N SER A 112 -8.04 -14.39 3.72
CA SER A 112 -7.02 -15.45 3.74
C SER A 112 -7.61 -16.84 3.97
N LYS A 113 -8.55 -16.98 4.91
CA LYS A 113 -9.24 -18.25 5.22
C LYS A 113 -10.10 -18.80 4.08
N TYR A 114 -10.41 -18.00 3.07
CA TYR A 114 -11.15 -18.42 1.87
C TYR A 114 -10.23 -18.77 0.69
N GLY A 115 -8.91 -18.78 0.90
CA GLY A 115 -7.91 -19.14 -0.10
C GLY A 115 -7.67 -18.06 -1.15
N VAL A 116 -7.96 -16.79 -0.84
CA VAL A 116 -7.52 -15.66 -1.67
C VAL A 116 -6.01 -15.48 -1.48
N ARG A 117 -5.28 -15.31 -2.60
CA ARG A 117 -3.82 -15.08 -2.57
C ARG A 117 -3.51 -13.81 -1.77
N ASP A 118 -2.45 -13.86 -0.97
CA ASP A 118 -1.91 -12.68 -0.31
C ASP A 118 -1.32 -11.74 -1.38
N GLN A 119 -1.88 -10.52 -1.48
CA GLN A 119 -1.42 -9.49 -2.41
C GLN A 119 -0.84 -8.28 -1.67
N ARG A 120 -0.49 -8.43 -0.38
CA ARG A 120 0.02 -7.30 0.41
C ARG A 120 1.35 -6.75 -0.08
N LEU A 121 2.13 -7.58 -0.76
CA LEU A 121 3.47 -7.27 -1.28
C LEU A 121 3.55 -7.30 -2.82
N ASN A 122 2.40 -7.32 -3.51
CA ASN A 122 2.37 -7.18 -4.96
C ASN A 122 2.99 -5.85 -5.40
#